data_AF-A0A7X7FT77-F1
#
_entry.id   AF-A0A7X7FT77-F1
#
_cell.length_a   1.000
_cell.length_b   1.000
_cell.length_c   1.000
_cell.angle_alpha   90.00
_cell.angle_beta   90.00
_cell.angle_gamma   90.00
#
_symmetry.space_group_name_H-M   'P 1'
#
loop_
_entity.id
_entity.type
_entity.pdbx_description
1 polymer ?
#
loop_
_entity_poly.entity_id
_entity_poly.type
_entity_poly.pdbx_seq_one_letter_code
_entity_poly.pdbx_strand_id
1 'polypeptide(L)'
;SFYVYKDWINYGIPSSMYALPLYATECNGIYSWDGTYPESEPGREPYKPGWMQEIYAEINRWNTIDAPAAGKPVFRCVNMYRWSGDPWRIDGIPQKAQILSDLDAAVTQQYRWPDSSIFNSNPPTGTNLAPYSLTVQTDSVYGPDWSGSNAIDGIVSVSSKWVSANTAPPHWLALDLRGNRTVNGYIIRLAGAAGEPTTYNAEALAIQTATSLSGPWFTEGTIDNSARASIINRSYVNPSQVRYVRLHITDPGVDNHARIPEFEVLGVFPGYRGDMDDDEDVDQADFGLFQACYTPAGTPIPPACITADLDNDNGIGPPDLTLFLQCLCGEGVTPPISCLK
;
A
#
# COMPACT_ATOMS: atom_id res chain seq x y z
N SER A 1 16.07 28.04 1.42
CA SER A 1 16.62 27.78 2.77
C SER A 1 15.52 27.10 3.52
N PHE A 2 15.77 25.87 3.94
CA PHE A 2 14.96 25.17 4.92
C PHE A 2 15.97 24.71 5.97
N TYR A 3 16.68 25.64 6.61
CA TYR A 3 17.80 25.28 7.51
C TYR A 3 17.55 25.68 8.96
N VAL A 4 16.82 26.79 9.19
CA VAL A 4 16.51 27.29 10.54
C VAL A 4 15.76 26.27 11.37
N TYR A 5 14.91 25.45 10.75
CA TYR A 5 14.17 24.39 11.45
C TYR A 5 15.07 23.28 11.99
N LYS A 6 16.26 23.04 11.40
CA LYS A 6 17.17 21.96 11.82
C LYS A 6 17.74 22.19 13.20
N ASP A 7 18.11 23.41 13.55
CA ASP A 7 18.65 23.70 14.89
C ASP A 7 17.58 23.48 15.96
N TRP A 8 16.33 23.86 15.68
CA TRP A 8 15.21 23.59 16.58
C TRP A 8 14.98 22.10 16.78
N ILE A 9 15.03 21.28 15.73
CA ILE A 9 14.87 19.83 15.85
C ILE A 9 16.09 19.18 16.53
N ASN A 10 17.29 19.66 16.19
CA ASN A 10 18.53 19.08 16.67
C ASN A 10 18.81 19.39 18.13
N TYR A 11 18.44 20.58 18.59
CA TYR A 11 18.83 21.09 19.90
C TYR A 11 17.67 21.63 20.74
N GLY A 12 16.56 22.05 20.14
CA GLY A 12 15.50 22.80 20.81
C GLY A 12 14.36 21.97 21.41
N ILE A 13 14.12 20.74 20.96
CA ILE A 13 13.01 19.92 21.45
C ILE A 13 13.44 19.17 22.73
N PRO A 14 12.72 19.32 23.86
CA PRO A 14 13.00 18.54 25.06
C PRO A 14 12.62 17.06 24.85
N SER A 15 13.39 16.13 25.43
CA SER A 15 13.17 14.69 25.27
C SER A 15 11.78 14.21 25.71
N SER A 16 11.15 14.92 26.66
CA SER A 16 9.77 14.66 27.08
C SER A 16 8.73 14.84 25.98
N MET A 17 9.07 15.55 24.90
CA MET A 17 8.21 15.77 23.74
C MET A 17 8.56 14.88 22.55
N TYR A 18 9.52 13.94 22.68
CA TYR A 18 9.98 13.13 21.55
C TYR A 18 8.92 12.18 20.98
N ALA A 19 7.87 11.89 21.75
CA ALA A 19 6.73 11.09 21.31
C ALA A 19 5.67 11.91 20.53
N LEU A 20 5.80 13.23 20.45
CA LEU A 20 4.82 14.10 19.78
C LEU A 20 5.19 14.33 18.32
N PRO A 21 4.20 14.47 17.41
CA PRO A 21 4.46 14.79 16.01
C PRO A 21 4.96 16.23 15.82
N LEU A 22 5.78 16.44 14.78
CA LEU A 22 6.19 17.77 14.35
C LEU A 22 5.29 18.31 13.23
N TYR A 23 4.91 19.57 13.37
CA TYR A 23 4.20 20.34 12.35
C TYR A 23 5.07 21.54 12.00
N ALA A 24 5.62 21.58 10.79
CA ALA A 24 6.31 22.76 10.30
C ALA A 24 5.27 23.72 9.73
N THR A 25 5.16 24.90 10.32
CA THR A 25 4.29 25.98 9.83
C THR A 25 5.13 27.09 9.23
N GLU A 26 4.53 27.90 8.38
CA GLU A 26 5.16 29.09 7.80
C GLU A 26 6.37 28.78 6.90
N CYS A 27 6.28 27.70 6.13
CA CYS A 27 7.34 27.31 5.22
C CYS A 27 7.32 28.22 3.98
N ASN A 28 8.34 29.05 3.84
CA ASN A 28 8.49 30.00 2.75
C ASN A 28 9.92 29.97 2.16
N GLY A 29 10.09 30.63 1.00
CA GLY A 29 11.40 30.75 0.36
C GLY A 29 12.28 31.80 1.05
N ILE A 30 13.58 31.79 0.73
CA ILE A 30 14.49 32.88 1.16
C ILE A 30 14.03 34.23 0.57
N TYR A 31 13.56 34.19 -0.67
CA TYR A 31 13.10 35.36 -1.41
C TYR A 31 11.59 35.38 -1.45
N SER A 32 11.04 36.60 -1.48
CA SER A 32 9.60 36.77 -1.67
C SER A 32 9.20 36.21 -3.02
N TRP A 33 8.09 35.46 -3.04
CA TRP A 33 7.63 34.85 -4.28
C TRP A 33 7.12 35.92 -5.24
N ASP A 34 6.49 36.98 -4.76
CA ASP A 34 6.02 38.07 -5.62
C ASP A 34 7.13 39.00 -6.16
N GLY A 35 8.39 38.79 -5.76
CA GLY A 35 9.54 39.58 -6.19
C GLY A 35 9.65 40.99 -5.61
N THR A 36 8.83 41.36 -4.62
CA THR A 36 8.77 42.72 -4.07
C THR A 36 9.80 43.06 -2.99
N TYR A 37 10.53 42.08 -2.43
CA TYR A 37 11.45 42.34 -1.32
C TYR A 37 12.86 42.83 -1.78
N PRO A 38 13.51 43.81 -1.09
CA PRO A 38 14.69 44.53 -1.63
C PRO A 38 16.05 43.81 -1.54
N GLU A 39 16.10 42.50 -1.32
CA GLU A 39 17.34 41.71 -1.35
C GLU A 39 17.48 40.86 -2.64
N SER A 40 16.67 41.17 -3.65
CA SER A 40 16.78 40.60 -4.99
C SER A 40 18.04 41.14 -5.67
N GLU A 41 19.18 40.55 -5.34
CA GLU A 41 20.38 40.70 -6.17
C GLU A 41 20.02 40.32 -7.63
N PRO A 42 20.49 41.10 -8.63
CA PRO A 42 20.24 40.79 -10.03
C PRO A 42 20.62 39.34 -10.36
N GLY A 43 19.65 38.55 -10.82
CA GLY A 43 19.85 37.14 -11.19
C GLY A 43 19.37 36.09 -10.19
N ARG A 44 18.68 36.47 -9.10
CA ARG A 44 18.03 35.50 -8.19
C ARG A 44 16.53 35.39 -8.45
N GLU A 45 16.08 34.17 -8.72
CA GLU A 45 14.68 33.84 -8.99
C GLU A 45 13.82 33.90 -7.71
N PRO A 46 12.66 34.58 -7.72
CA PRO A 46 11.73 34.65 -6.59
C PRO A 46 11.27 33.27 -6.08
N TYR A 47 11.13 32.32 -7.01
CA TYR A 47 10.85 30.92 -6.75
C TYR A 47 11.70 30.05 -7.66
N LYS A 48 12.31 29.00 -7.12
CA LYS A 48 13.11 28.06 -7.91
C LYS A 48 12.28 26.82 -8.23
N PRO A 49 12.04 26.49 -9.51
CA PRO A 49 11.43 25.22 -9.88
C PRO A 49 12.14 24.03 -9.22
N GLY A 50 11.38 23.04 -8.75
CA GLY A 50 11.89 21.90 -7.99
C GLY A 50 11.90 22.09 -6.48
N TRP A 51 11.64 23.30 -5.97
CA TRP A 51 11.76 23.58 -4.54
C TRP A 51 10.77 22.81 -3.69
N MET A 52 9.53 22.59 -4.17
CA MET A 52 8.54 21.79 -3.44
C MET A 52 9.01 20.35 -3.28
N GLN A 53 9.52 19.74 -4.36
CA GLN A 53 10.03 18.38 -4.39
C GLN A 53 11.17 18.21 -3.37
N GLU A 54 12.09 19.18 -3.31
CA GLU A 54 13.20 19.16 -2.35
C GLU A 54 12.75 19.24 -0.90
N ILE A 55 11.73 20.05 -0.57
CA ILE A 55 11.16 20.08 0.80
C ILE A 55 10.64 18.70 1.18
N TYR A 56 9.82 18.08 0.32
CA TYR A 56 9.25 16.77 0.59
C TYR A 56 10.34 15.68 0.68
N ALA A 57 11.38 15.75 -0.16
CA ALA A 57 12.52 14.84 -0.10
C ALA A 57 13.35 15.01 1.18
N GLU A 58 13.51 16.25 1.66
CA GLU A 58 14.19 16.57 2.91
C GLU A 58 13.43 16.05 4.13
N ILE A 59 12.11 16.27 4.19
CA ILE A 59 11.27 15.72 5.25
C ILE A 59 11.29 14.20 5.23
N ASN A 60 11.26 13.60 4.04
CA ASN A 60 11.38 12.16 3.89
C ASN A 60 12.69 11.63 4.46
N ARG A 61 13.82 12.29 4.15
CA ARG A 61 15.13 11.94 4.69
C ARG A 61 15.15 12.03 6.22
N TRP A 62 14.62 13.11 6.79
CA TRP A 62 14.53 13.28 8.24
C TRP A 62 13.73 12.14 8.88
N ASN A 63 12.51 11.90 8.39
CA ASN A 63 11.60 10.91 8.97
C ASN A 63 12.07 9.46 8.83
N THR A 64 12.86 9.15 7.79
CA THR A 64 13.28 7.76 7.49
C THR A 64 14.69 7.43 7.95
N ILE A 65 15.57 8.42 8.10
CA ILE A 65 16.99 8.21 8.41
C ILE A 65 17.35 8.86 9.74
N ASP A 66 17.17 10.17 9.86
CA ASP A 66 17.76 10.94 10.97
C ASP A 66 16.95 10.79 12.28
N ALA A 67 15.63 10.92 12.21
CA ALA A 67 14.77 10.82 13.39
C ALA A 67 14.82 9.43 14.06
N PRO A 68 14.72 8.31 13.32
CA PRO A 68 14.86 6.98 13.92
C PRO A 68 16.23 6.76 14.56
N ALA A 69 17.31 7.19 13.90
CA ALA A 69 18.67 7.01 14.40
C ALA A 69 18.93 7.77 15.72
N ALA A 70 18.28 8.91 15.91
CA ALA A 70 18.41 9.75 17.10
C ALA A 70 17.27 9.58 18.12
N GLY A 71 16.28 8.73 17.85
CA GLY A 71 15.08 8.58 18.69
C GLY A 71 14.23 9.85 18.79
N LYS A 72 14.16 10.64 17.71
CA LYS A 72 13.50 11.96 17.67
C LYS A 72 12.12 11.95 17.00
N PRO A 73 11.31 13.00 17.21
CA PRO A 73 10.06 13.20 16.50
C PRO A 73 10.17 13.20 14.98
N VAL A 74 9.06 12.84 14.33
CA VAL A 74 8.88 12.89 12.88
C VAL A 74 7.89 13.99 12.49
N PHE A 75 8.06 14.54 11.28
CA PHE A 75 7.12 15.48 10.68
C PHE A 75 5.87 14.79 10.17
N ARG A 76 4.71 15.37 10.48
CA ARG A 76 3.41 14.96 9.93
C ARG A 76 2.82 15.98 8.97
N CYS A 77 3.26 17.22 9.04
CA CYS A 77 2.81 18.27 8.13
C CYS A 77 3.93 19.27 7.87
N VAL A 78 3.95 19.76 6.64
CA VAL A 78 4.64 20.98 6.26
C VAL A 78 3.60 21.90 5.62
N ASN A 79 3.32 23.01 6.27
CA ASN A 79 2.35 23.99 5.82
C ASN A 79 3.06 25.16 5.13
N MET A 80 2.74 25.38 3.86
CA MET A 80 3.24 26.49 3.07
C MET A 80 2.50 27.78 3.42
N TYR A 81 3.25 28.87 3.58
CA TYR A 81 2.73 30.16 4.06
C TYR A 81 1.75 30.82 3.05
N ARG A 82 0.68 31.49 3.54
CA ARG A 82 -0.42 31.97 2.68
C ARG A 82 -1.24 33.16 3.23
N TRP A 83 -0.61 34.23 3.72
CA TRP A 83 -1.37 35.43 4.08
C TRP A 83 -1.62 36.33 2.86
N SER A 84 -2.84 36.86 2.76
CA SER A 84 -3.16 37.86 1.75
C SER A 84 -2.39 39.15 2.02
N GLY A 85 -1.81 39.75 0.98
CA GLY A 85 -0.96 40.93 1.10
C GLY A 85 0.48 40.67 1.51
N ASP A 86 0.87 39.41 1.72
CA ASP A 86 2.23 39.02 2.07
C ASP A 86 3.11 38.79 0.80
N PRO A 87 4.41 39.17 0.81
CA PRO A 87 5.33 38.91 -0.28
C PRO A 87 5.55 37.43 -0.66
N TRP A 88 5.27 36.50 0.27
CA TRP A 88 5.37 35.03 0.10
C TRP A 88 4.03 34.36 -0.17
N ARG A 89 3.04 35.09 -0.68
CA ARG A 89 1.73 34.52 -0.97
C ARG A 89 1.75 33.67 -2.26
N ILE A 90 1.15 32.47 -2.21
CA ILE A 90 1.05 31.55 -3.37
C ILE A 90 0.14 32.11 -4.46
N ASP A 91 -0.85 32.92 -4.11
CA ASP A 91 -1.78 33.56 -5.05
C ASP A 91 -1.18 34.76 -5.80
N GLY A 92 0.08 35.10 -5.54
CA GLY A 92 0.85 36.08 -6.31
C GLY A 92 1.15 35.57 -7.72
N ILE A 93 0.84 36.40 -8.72
CA ILE A 93 1.43 36.27 -10.07
C ILE A 93 2.91 36.68 -9.94
N PRO A 94 3.88 35.99 -10.57
CA PRO A 94 3.76 34.91 -11.58
C PRO A 94 3.96 33.43 -11.13
N GLN A 95 4.24 33.12 -9.86
CA GLN A 95 4.80 31.80 -9.47
C GLN A 95 3.75 30.72 -9.15
N LYS A 96 2.47 31.09 -8.95
CA LYS A 96 1.41 30.16 -8.57
C LYS A 96 1.38 28.88 -9.40
N ALA A 97 1.41 29.01 -10.73
CA ALA A 97 1.31 27.86 -11.64
C ALA A 97 2.52 26.91 -11.48
N GLN A 98 3.73 27.47 -11.30
CA GLN A 98 4.93 26.68 -11.08
C GLN A 98 4.90 25.98 -9.72
N ILE A 99 4.47 26.66 -8.65
CA ILE A 99 4.35 26.08 -7.30
C ILE A 99 3.38 24.89 -7.29
N LEU A 100 2.24 25.02 -7.97
CA LEU A 100 1.25 23.93 -8.07
C LEU A 100 1.77 22.77 -8.91
N SER A 101 2.44 23.04 -10.04
CA SER A 101 3.09 22.00 -10.85
C SER A 101 4.16 21.24 -10.05
N ASP A 102 4.97 21.95 -9.28
CA ASP A 102 5.98 21.35 -8.41
C ASP A 102 5.36 20.55 -7.26
N LEU A 103 4.19 20.96 -6.76
CA LEU A 103 3.42 20.19 -5.79
C LEU A 103 2.92 18.88 -6.41
N ASP A 104 2.37 18.90 -7.63
CA ASP A 104 1.94 17.68 -8.33
C ASP A 104 3.11 16.71 -8.56
N ALA A 105 4.28 17.25 -8.94
CA ALA A 105 5.51 16.48 -9.09
C ALA A 105 6.02 15.90 -7.76
N ALA A 106 5.90 16.64 -6.65
CA ALA A 106 6.24 16.15 -5.31
C ALA A 106 5.28 15.06 -4.84
N VAL A 107 3.96 15.22 -5.09
CA VAL A 107 2.93 14.22 -4.75
C VAL A 107 3.17 12.90 -5.49
N THR A 108 3.67 12.97 -6.72
CA THR A 108 4.04 11.79 -7.53
C THR A 108 5.13 10.93 -6.86
N GLN A 109 5.95 11.50 -5.97
CA GLN A 109 6.96 10.74 -5.21
C GLN A 109 6.33 9.84 -4.12
N GLN A 110 5.08 10.11 -3.72
CA GLN A 110 4.31 9.30 -2.78
C GLN A 110 5.07 8.94 -1.50
N TYR A 111 5.86 9.87 -0.94
CA TYR A 111 6.54 9.61 0.34
C TYR A 111 5.53 9.25 1.43
N ARG A 112 5.89 8.27 2.24
CA ARG A 112 5.13 7.74 3.37
C ARG A 112 6.11 7.49 4.50
N TRP A 113 5.70 7.79 5.72
CA TRP A 113 6.52 7.59 6.92
C TRP A 113 5.65 6.92 7.96
N PRO A 114 6.11 5.83 8.59
CA PRO A 114 5.27 5.14 9.54
C PRO A 114 4.85 6.11 10.67
N ASP A 115 3.55 6.13 10.96
CA ASP A 115 3.11 6.37 12.34
C ASP A 115 3.63 5.25 13.22
N SER A 116 3.78 5.56 14.52
CA SER A 116 3.84 4.57 15.60
C SER A 116 3.24 3.25 15.12
N SER A 117 4.12 2.29 14.80
CA SER A 117 3.84 1.06 14.03
C SER A 117 2.44 1.02 13.40
N ILE A 118 2.31 1.33 12.10
CA ILE A 118 1.02 1.20 11.36
C ILE A 118 0.43 -0.21 11.46
N PHE A 119 1.23 -1.17 11.95
CA PHE A 119 0.83 -2.51 12.30
C PHE A 119 0.79 -2.76 13.82
N ASN A 120 -0.10 -3.62 14.27
CA ASN A 120 -0.01 -4.31 15.54
C ASN A 120 0.21 -5.82 15.29
N SER A 121 0.44 -6.58 16.36
CA SER A 121 0.73 -8.03 16.31
C SER A 121 -0.50 -8.93 16.49
N ASN A 122 -1.71 -8.36 16.57
CA ASN A 122 -2.91 -9.18 16.57
C ASN A 122 -3.06 -9.90 15.22
N PRO A 123 -3.63 -11.10 15.19
CA PRO A 123 -4.02 -11.73 13.94
C PRO A 123 -4.99 -10.81 13.19
N PRO A 124 -4.67 -10.40 11.95
CA PRO A 124 -5.61 -9.64 11.12
C PRO A 124 -6.83 -10.50 10.78
N THR A 125 -7.98 -9.86 10.58
CA THR A 125 -9.24 -10.51 10.23
C THR A 125 -9.63 -10.23 8.79
N GLY A 126 -10.56 -11.03 8.26
CA GLY A 126 -11.06 -10.92 6.89
C GLY A 126 -10.74 -12.14 6.06
N THR A 127 -10.98 -12.04 4.75
CA THR A 127 -10.73 -13.10 3.78
C THR A 127 -9.27 -13.02 3.32
N ASN A 128 -8.61 -14.17 3.16
CA ASN A 128 -7.28 -14.22 2.55
C ASN A 128 -7.41 -13.93 1.05
N LEU A 129 -6.86 -12.80 0.62
CA LEU A 129 -6.87 -12.30 -0.74
C LEU A 129 -5.73 -12.86 -1.59
N ALA A 130 -4.71 -13.45 -0.97
CA ALA A 130 -3.52 -13.92 -1.67
C ALA A 130 -3.81 -15.00 -2.74
N PRO A 131 -4.68 -16.01 -2.50
CA PRO A 131 -5.04 -17.01 -3.51
C PRO A 131 -5.68 -16.41 -4.77
N TYR A 132 -6.25 -15.21 -4.66
CA TYR A 132 -6.91 -14.51 -5.76
C TYR A 132 -5.98 -13.58 -6.56
N SER A 133 -4.67 -13.64 -6.31
CA SER A 133 -3.69 -12.80 -6.99
C SER A 133 -3.64 -13.10 -8.48
N LEU A 134 -3.65 -12.06 -9.32
CA LEU A 134 -3.48 -12.17 -10.77
C LEU A 134 -2.09 -12.72 -11.13
N THR A 135 -1.08 -12.38 -10.34
CA THR A 135 0.30 -12.80 -10.57
C THR A 135 1.02 -12.95 -9.24
N VAL A 136 1.82 -14.02 -9.15
CA VAL A 136 2.82 -14.24 -8.11
C VAL A 136 4.19 -14.24 -8.76
N GLN A 137 5.09 -13.39 -8.29
CA GLN A 137 6.48 -13.35 -8.73
C GLN A 137 7.40 -13.59 -7.53
N THR A 138 8.48 -14.31 -7.75
CA THR A 138 9.53 -14.50 -6.75
C THR A 138 10.88 -14.11 -7.36
N ASP A 139 11.85 -13.77 -6.53
CA ASP A 139 13.22 -13.50 -7.01
C ASP A 139 13.83 -14.73 -7.68
N SER A 140 13.58 -15.89 -7.09
CA SER A 140 14.12 -17.17 -7.50
C SER A 140 13.25 -18.31 -6.98
N VAL A 141 13.52 -19.53 -7.46
CA VAL A 141 12.91 -20.77 -6.99
C VAL A 141 13.97 -21.85 -6.87
N TYR A 142 13.89 -22.68 -5.83
CA TYR A 142 14.77 -23.83 -5.63
C TYR A 142 14.59 -24.90 -6.72
N GLY A 143 13.36 -25.07 -7.17
CA GLY A 143 12.97 -26.02 -8.20
C GLY A 143 11.49 -25.84 -8.60
N PRO A 144 11.02 -26.57 -9.62
CA PRO A 144 9.67 -26.40 -10.16
C PRO A 144 8.56 -26.67 -9.14
N ASP A 145 8.79 -27.57 -8.18
CA ASP A 145 7.81 -27.96 -7.15
C ASP A 145 7.74 -26.97 -5.97
N TRP A 146 8.56 -25.90 -5.97
CA TRP A 146 8.71 -24.96 -4.85
C TRP A 146 8.42 -23.52 -5.26
N SER A 147 7.47 -23.34 -6.19
CA SER A 147 7.13 -22.04 -6.76
C SER A 147 6.42 -21.11 -5.78
N GLY A 148 6.34 -19.82 -6.12
CA GLY A 148 5.59 -18.83 -5.35
C GLY A 148 4.10 -19.18 -5.14
N SER A 149 3.49 -19.95 -6.04
CA SER A 149 2.08 -20.36 -5.93
C SER A 149 1.79 -21.20 -4.68
N ASN A 150 2.77 -21.97 -4.22
CA ASN A 150 2.63 -22.78 -3.01
C ASN A 150 2.61 -21.94 -1.72
N ALA A 151 2.96 -20.65 -1.79
CA ALA A 151 2.93 -19.76 -0.64
C ALA A 151 1.61 -18.96 -0.55
N ILE A 152 0.64 -19.24 -1.43
CA ILE A 152 -0.66 -18.57 -1.45
C ILE A 152 -1.82 -19.54 -1.72
N ASP A 153 -1.59 -20.84 -1.53
CA ASP A 153 -2.55 -21.89 -1.87
C ASP A 153 -3.44 -22.30 -0.69
N GLY A 154 -3.22 -21.70 0.49
CA GLY A 154 -3.91 -22.02 1.72
C GLY A 154 -3.43 -23.30 2.41
N ILE A 155 -2.35 -23.93 1.94
CA ILE A 155 -1.84 -25.21 2.45
C ILE A 155 -0.55 -24.99 3.25
N VAL A 156 -0.66 -25.08 4.57
CA VAL A 156 0.50 -24.98 5.47
C VAL A 156 1.11 -26.36 5.68
N SER A 157 2.07 -26.77 4.86
CA SER A 157 2.72 -28.08 4.99
C SER A 157 4.17 -28.08 4.54
N VAL A 158 4.95 -29.10 4.94
CA VAL A 158 6.35 -29.23 4.50
C VAL A 158 6.48 -29.40 2.98
N SER A 159 5.44 -29.89 2.32
CA SER A 159 5.36 -30.13 0.87
C SER A 159 4.72 -28.99 0.09
N SER A 160 4.08 -28.02 0.74
CA SER A 160 3.58 -26.80 0.09
C SER A 160 4.23 -25.58 0.72
N LYS A 161 5.24 -25.06 0.03
CA LYS A 161 5.92 -23.81 0.35
C LYS A 161 6.62 -23.27 -0.89
N TRP A 162 6.79 -21.96 -0.94
CA TRP A 162 7.81 -21.36 -1.79
C TRP A 162 9.19 -21.55 -1.16
N VAL A 163 10.19 -21.94 -1.96
CA VAL A 163 11.59 -21.98 -1.55
C VAL A 163 12.45 -21.24 -2.57
N SER A 164 13.27 -20.27 -2.12
CA SER A 164 14.19 -19.54 -3.00
C SER A 164 15.40 -20.39 -3.42
N ALA A 165 16.13 -19.95 -4.45
CA ALA A 165 17.43 -20.54 -4.78
C ALA A 165 18.47 -20.25 -3.68
N ASN A 166 19.54 -21.05 -3.61
CA ASN A 166 20.63 -20.83 -2.65
C ASN A 166 21.56 -19.69 -3.11
N THR A 167 21.08 -18.46 -3.02
CA THR A 167 21.83 -17.25 -3.39
C THR A 167 21.80 -16.27 -2.23
N ALA A 168 22.84 -15.45 -2.07
CA ALA A 168 22.86 -14.47 -0.98
C ALA A 168 21.58 -13.60 -0.96
N PRO A 169 21.00 -13.32 0.22
CA PRO A 169 19.82 -12.47 0.35
C PRO A 169 20.06 -11.06 -0.21
N PRO A 170 19.00 -10.29 -0.53
CA PRO A 170 17.60 -10.54 -0.16
C PRO A 170 16.86 -11.50 -1.12
N HIS A 171 15.80 -12.13 -0.59
CA HIS A 171 14.79 -12.85 -1.37
C HIS A 171 13.45 -12.14 -1.29
N TRP A 172 12.55 -12.38 -2.23
CA TRP A 172 11.23 -11.77 -2.19
C TRP A 172 10.16 -12.56 -2.94
N LEU A 173 8.92 -12.40 -2.48
CA LEU A 173 7.70 -12.85 -3.14
C LEU A 173 6.76 -11.66 -3.26
N ALA A 174 6.27 -11.38 -4.46
CA ALA A 174 5.40 -10.25 -4.80
C ALA A 174 4.10 -10.72 -5.43
N LEU A 175 3.00 -10.05 -5.08
CA LEU A 175 1.64 -10.34 -5.53
C LEU A 175 1.05 -9.11 -6.24
N ASP A 176 0.34 -9.33 -7.34
CA ASP A 176 -0.68 -8.40 -7.86
C ASP A 176 -2.05 -8.89 -7.44
N LEU A 177 -2.71 -8.18 -6.53
CA LEU A 177 -4.05 -8.51 -6.01
C LEU A 177 -5.19 -8.21 -7.00
N ARG A 178 -4.86 -8.06 -8.30
CA ARG A 178 -5.72 -7.80 -9.47
C ARG A 178 -6.31 -6.39 -9.52
N GLY A 179 -6.62 -5.83 -8.36
CA GLY A 179 -7.18 -4.50 -8.19
C GLY A 179 -6.73 -3.90 -6.86
N ASN A 180 -7.15 -2.67 -6.60
CA ASN A 180 -6.91 -2.02 -5.32
C ASN A 180 -7.86 -2.63 -4.29
N ARG A 181 -7.32 -3.26 -3.24
CA ARG A 181 -8.07 -3.99 -2.22
C ARG A 181 -7.97 -3.28 -0.88
N THR A 182 -9.04 -3.35 -0.09
CA THR A 182 -9.01 -2.99 1.33
C THR A 182 -8.35 -4.12 2.12
N VAL A 183 -7.11 -3.90 2.57
CA VAL A 183 -6.30 -4.87 3.30
C VAL A 183 -6.27 -4.51 4.78
N ASN A 184 -6.60 -5.49 5.63
CA ASN A 184 -6.59 -5.40 7.09
C ASN A 184 -5.23 -5.84 7.67
N GLY A 185 -4.47 -6.68 6.98
CA GLY A 185 -3.11 -7.03 7.38
C GLY A 185 -2.57 -8.28 6.71
N TYR A 186 -1.52 -8.83 7.29
CA TYR A 186 -0.77 -9.96 6.74
C TYR A 186 -0.51 -11.03 7.80
N ILE A 187 -0.55 -12.30 7.40
CA ILE A 187 -0.05 -13.43 8.19
C ILE A 187 1.06 -14.08 7.38
N ILE A 188 2.26 -14.15 7.95
CA ILE A 188 3.39 -14.88 7.36
C ILE A 188 3.58 -16.17 8.14
N ARG A 189 3.40 -17.30 7.47
CA ARG A 189 3.71 -18.62 8.01
C ARG A 189 5.07 -19.04 7.51
N LEU A 190 5.99 -19.25 8.44
CA LEU A 190 7.36 -19.67 8.18
C LEU A 190 7.48 -21.19 8.32
N ALA A 191 8.63 -21.75 7.96
CA ALA A 191 8.87 -23.20 7.93
C ALA A 191 8.40 -23.94 9.20
N GLY A 192 8.59 -23.34 10.38
CA GLY A 192 8.15 -23.92 11.64
C GLY A 192 6.63 -24.03 11.80
N ALA A 193 5.82 -23.24 11.09
CA ALA A 193 4.37 -23.38 11.08
C ALA A 193 3.92 -24.61 10.28
N ALA A 194 4.73 -25.04 9.33
CA ALA A 194 4.56 -26.28 8.58
C ALA A 194 5.16 -27.52 9.27
N GLY A 195 5.72 -27.36 10.49
CA GLY A 195 6.30 -28.45 11.28
C GLY A 195 7.80 -28.68 11.07
N GLU A 196 8.50 -27.81 10.34
CA GLU A 196 9.96 -27.88 10.19
C GLU A 196 10.70 -27.26 11.39
N PRO A 197 12.01 -27.49 11.56
CA PRO A 197 12.79 -26.80 12.59
C PRO A 197 12.73 -25.27 12.45
N THR A 198 12.53 -24.56 13.57
CA THR A 198 12.45 -23.09 13.58
C THR A 198 13.76 -22.40 13.16
N THR A 199 14.88 -23.12 13.10
CA THR A 199 16.13 -22.64 12.50
C THR A 199 15.98 -22.26 11.03
N TYR A 200 14.96 -22.78 10.34
CA TYR A 200 14.61 -22.45 8.96
C TYR A 200 13.63 -21.27 8.83
N ASN A 201 13.21 -20.66 9.94
CA ASN A 201 12.40 -19.45 9.91
C ASN A 201 13.27 -18.25 9.55
N ALA A 202 12.77 -17.40 8.66
CA ALA A 202 13.41 -16.12 8.34
C ALA A 202 13.52 -15.24 9.59
N GLU A 203 14.67 -14.60 9.77
CA GLU A 203 15.00 -13.80 10.96
C GLU A 203 14.77 -12.30 10.75
N ALA A 204 14.77 -11.82 9.50
CA ALA A 204 14.49 -10.42 9.19
C ALA A 204 13.74 -10.29 7.87
N LEU A 205 12.61 -9.58 7.93
CA LEU A 205 11.69 -9.40 6.80
C LEU A 205 11.15 -7.96 6.77
N ALA A 206 10.47 -7.62 5.68
CA ALA A 206 9.69 -6.41 5.55
C ALA A 206 8.45 -6.65 4.69
N ILE A 207 7.37 -5.94 4.99
CA ILE A 207 6.22 -5.80 4.09
C ILE A 207 6.42 -4.55 3.26
N GLN A 208 6.25 -4.69 1.96
CA GLN A 208 6.40 -3.61 1.00
C GLN A 208 5.20 -3.52 0.07
N THR A 209 4.86 -2.30 -0.36
CA THR A 209 3.79 -2.04 -1.32
C THR A 209 4.31 -1.19 -2.48
N ALA A 210 3.61 -1.21 -3.61
CA ALA A 210 4.00 -0.45 -4.79
C ALA A 210 2.78 -0.04 -5.64
N THR A 211 3.01 0.83 -6.62
CA THR A 211 2.04 1.18 -7.67
C THR A 211 2.19 0.33 -8.92
N SER A 212 3.22 -0.51 -9.01
CA SER A 212 3.41 -1.51 -10.06
C SER A 212 4.14 -2.73 -9.51
N LEU A 213 3.97 -3.88 -10.16
CA LEU A 213 4.68 -5.12 -9.80
C LEU A 213 6.19 -5.01 -10.04
N SER A 214 6.65 -4.06 -10.85
CA SER A 214 8.07 -3.73 -11.03
C SER A 214 8.63 -2.74 -9.99
N GLY A 215 7.79 -2.22 -9.09
CA GLY A 215 8.16 -1.15 -8.16
C GLY A 215 7.96 0.27 -8.74
N PRO A 216 8.58 1.30 -8.15
CA PRO A 216 9.44 1.24 -6.97
C PRO A 216 8.67 0.74 -5.75
N TRP A 217 9.37 -0.03 -4.90
CA TRP A 217 8.78 -0.62 -3.70
C TRP A 217 8.97 0.28 -2.49
N PHE A 218 7.90 0.49 -1.74
CA PHE A 218 7.88 1.24 -0.50
C PHE A 218 7.81 0.29 0.69
N THR A 219 8.67 0.49 1.70
CA THR A 219 8.65 -0.33 2.93
C THR A 219 7.64 0.20 3.93
N GLU A 220 6.58 -0.56 4.13
CA GLU A 220 5.52 -0.25 5.09
C GLU A 220 5.90 -0.60 6.54
N GLY A 221 6.72 -1.65 6.70
CA GLY A 221 7.27 -2.00 7.99
C GLY A 221 8.29 -3.11 7.91
N THR A 222 9.36 -2.97 8.69
CA THR A 222 10.34 -4.04 8.93
C THR A 222 9.86 -4.93 10.08
N ILE A 223 10.35 -6.17 10.08
CA ILE A 223 10.04 -7.22 11.04
C ILE A 223 11.37 -7.81 11.51
N ASP A 224 11.64 -7.67 12.80
CA ASP A 224 12.67 -8.44 13.50
C ASP A 224 12.03 -9.76 13.98
N ASN A 225 12.55 -10.87 13.49
CA ASN A 225 12.18 -12.23 13.89
C ASN A 225 13.43 -13.02 14.33
N SER A 226 14.39 -12.37 14.98
CA SER A 226 15.57 -13.03 15.59
C SER A 226 15.19 -14.11 16.63
N ALA A 227 13.98 -14.03 17.21
CA ALA A 227 13.40 -15.07 18.05
C ALA A 227 12.87 -16.30 17.28
N ARG A 228 12.90 -16.26 15.94
CA ARG A 228 12.49 -17.33 15.00
C ARG A 228 11.08 -17.84 15.23
N ALA A 229 10.13 -16.93 15.44
CA ALA A 229 8.72 -17.28 15.51
C ALA A 229 8.26 -17.94 14.21
N SER A 230 7.34 -18.91 14.32
CA SER A 230 6.82 -19.67 13.18
C SER A 230 5.68 -18.95 12.44
N ILE A 231 4.98 -18.04 13.13
CA ILE A 231 3.87 -17.26 12.58
C ILE A 231 4.09 -15.82 12.97
N ILE A 232 3.96 -14.92 12.01
CA ILE A 232 4.09 -13.48 12.21
C ILE A 232 2.80 -12.83 11.75
N ASN A 233 2.15 -12.10 12.64
CA ASN A 233 0.97 -11.30 12.35
C ASN A 233 1.35 -9.84 12.21
N ARG A 234 0.84 -9.19 11.17
CA ARG A 234 0.97 -7.76 10.93
C ARG A 234 -0.40 -7.21 10.57
N SER A 235 -1.21 -6.88 11.58
CA SER A 235 -2.52 -6.25 11.37
C SER A 235 -2.36 -4.75 11.27
N TYR A 236 -2.89 -4.12 10.22
CA TYR A 236 -2.95 -2.67 10.20
C TYR A 236 -3.77 -2.15 11.38
N VAL A 237 -3.38 -0.99 11.92
CA VAL A 237 -4.20 -0.25 12.90
C VAL A 237 -5.44 0.33 12.22
N ASN A 238 -5.28 0.81 10.98
CA ASN A 238 -6.37 1.23 10.10
C ASN A 238 -6.20 0.53 8.75
N PRO A 239 -7.24 -0.12 8.18
CA PRO A 239 -7.12 -0.80 6.89
C PRO A 239 -6.53 0.08 5.80
N SER A 240 -5.69 -0.52 4.94
CA SER A 240 -4.98 0.16 3.86
C SER A 240 -5.53 -0.24 2.49
N GLN A 241 -5.30 0.62 1.50
CA GLN A 241 -5.65 0.37 0.11
C GLN A 241 -4.41 -0.14 -0.64
N VAL A 242 -4.38 -1.42 -1.01
CA VAL A 242 -3.21 -2.10 -1.55
C VAL A 242 -3.56 -2.89 -2.81
N ARG A 243 -2.72 -2.78 -3.85
CA ARG A 243 -2.79 -3.66 -5.03
C ARG A 243 -1.55 -4.55 -5.16
N TYR A 244 -0.37 -3.95 -5.14
CA TYR A 244 0.89 -4.69 -5.25
C TYR A 244 1.55 -4.77 -3.87
N VAL A 245 1.78 -5.99 -3.41
CA VAL A 245 2.43 -6.26 -2.11
C VAL A 245 3.61 -7.20 -2.31
N ARG A 246 4.68 -7.01 -1.54
CA ARG A 246 5.87 -7.84 -1.54
C ARG A 246 6.31 -8.18 -0.13
N LEU A 247 6.48 -9.46 0.14
CA LEU A 247 7.24 -9.96 1.28
C LEU A 247 8.73 -9.92 0.91
N HIS A 248 9.50 -9.08 1.59
CA HIS A 248 10.92 -8.88 1.33
C HIS A 248 11.75 -9.44 2.48
N ILE A 249 12.53 -10.48 2.21
CA ILE A 249 13.26 -11.26 3.20
C ILE A 249 14.73 -10.86 3.13
N THR A 250 15.21 -10.16 4.15
CA THR A 250 16.60 -9.71 4.22
C THR A 250 17.51 -10.68 4.96
N ASP A 251 16.94 -11.50 5.85
CA ASP A 251 17.65 -12.59 6.51
C ASP A 251 16.77 -13.86 6.50
N PRO A 252 17.08 -14.85 5.64
CA PRO A 252 16.35 -16.10 5.56
C PRO A 252 16.63 -17.09 6.70
N GLY A 253 17.56 -16.80 7.62
CA GLY A 253 17.89 -17.62 8.77
C GLY A 253 19.19 -18.42 8.61
N VAL A 254 19.15 -19.72 8.89
CA VAL A 254 20.38 -20.56 9.02
C VAL A 254 21.18 -20.75 7.72
N ASP A 255 20.56 -20.54 6.57
CA ASP A 255 21.17 -20.64 5.23
C ASP A 255 20.52 -19.64 4.27
N ASN A 256 20.95 -19.59 3.01
CA ASN A 256 20.42 -18.63 2.04
C ASN A 256 19.10 -19.07 1.36
N HIS A 257 18.24 -19.82 2.05
CA HIS A 257 16.93 -20.22 1.50
C HIS A 257 15.79 -19.57 2.27
N ALA A 258 15.06 -18.68 1.62
CA ALA A 258 13.73 -18.30 2.07
C ALA A 258 12.78 -19.49 1.92
N ARG A 259 11.99 -19.78 2.96
CA ARG A 259 11.03 -20.88 3.01
C ARG A 259 9.70 -20.36 3.54
N ILE A 260 8.74 -20.14 2.66
CA ILE A 260 7.44 -19.56 3.01
C ILE A 260 6.33 -20.57 2.67
N PRO A 261 5.87 -21.36 3.66
CA PRO A 261 4.66 -22.17 3.52
C PRO A 261 3.42 -21.40 3.14
N GLU A 262 3.19 -20.21 3.72
CA GLU A 262 2.03 -19.40 3.35
C GLU A 262 2.29 -17.92 3.66
N PHE A 263 1.87 -17.05 2.73
CA PHE A 263 1.82 -15.62 2.87
C PHE A 263 0.38 -15.14 2.60
N GLU A 264 -0.35 -14.90 3.69
CA GLU A 264 -1.75 -14.52 3.63
C GLU A 264 -1.87 -12.99 3.64
N VAL A 265 -2.76 -12.48 2.80
CA VAL A 265 -3.13 -11.05 2.72
C VAL A 265 -4.58 -10.92 3.14
N LEU A 266 -4.85 -10.50 4.37
CA LEU A 266 -6.19 -10.50 4.95
C LEU A 266 -6.87 -9.16 4.66
N GLY A 267 -8.09 -9.20 4.15
CA GLY A 267 -8.83 -8.00 3.79
C GLY A 267 -10.31 -8.24 3.57
N VAL A 268 -10.96 -7.26 2.96
CA VAL A 268 -12.38 -7.38 2.57
C VAL A 268 -12.45 -8.18 1.26
N PHE A 269 -13.24 -9.24 1.24
CA PHE A 269 -13.52 -9.99 0.02
C PHE A 269 -14.15 -9.04 -1.01
N PRO A 270 -13.63 -8.97 -2.25
CA PRO A 270 -14.16 -8.03 -3.22
C PRO A 270 -15.56 -8.41 -3.76
N GLY A 271 -16.02 -9.64 -3.52
CA GLY A 271 -17.26 -10.17 -4.07
C GLY A 271 -17.09 -10.71 -5.50
N TYR A 272 -18.04 -11.50 -5.96
CA TYR A 272 -18.12 -11.96 -7.36
C TYR A 272 -19.13 -11.13 -8.14
N ARG A 273 -18.79 -10.80 -9.39
CA ARG A 273 -19.72 -10.20 -10.33
C ARG A 273 -20.89 -11.16 -10.52
N GLY A 274 -22.10 -10.66 -10.30
CA GLY A 274 -23.32 -11.46 -10.38
C GLY A 274 -23.78 -12.02 -9.03
N ASP A 275 -22.92 -12.05 -8.00
CA ASP A 275 -23.29 -12.39 -6.62
C ASP A 275 -24.02 -11.18 -6.00
N MET A 276 -25.31 -11.36 -5.79
CA MET A 276 -26.31 -10.33 -5.47
C MET A 276 -26.88 -10.47 -4.07
N ASP A 277 -26.85 -11.67 -3.48
CA ASP A 277 -27.16 -11.87 -2.06
C ASP A 277 -25.92 -12.03 -1.16
N ASP A 278 -24.72 -11.88 -1.74
CA ASP A 278 -23.42 -11.85 -1.06
C ASP A 278 -23.11 -13.18 -0.33
N ASP A 279 -23.47 -14.32 -0.93
CA ASP A 279 -23.21 -15.66 -0.39
C ASP A 279 -21.97 -16.37 -0.97
N GLU A 280 -21.21 -15.64 -1.80
CA GLU A 280 -19.95 -16.05 -2.44
C GLU A 280 -20.09 -17.05 -3.61
N ASP A 281 -21.30 -17.24 -4.13
CA ASP A 281 -21.53 -17.89 -5.41
C ASP A 281 -22.33 -17.04 -6.41
N VAL A 282 -22.61 -17.59 -7.59
CA VAL A 282 -23.48 -16.95 -8.58
C VAL A 282 -24.44 -18.01 -9.07
N ASP A 283 -25.70 -17.90 -8.69
CA ASP A 283 -26.69 -18.96 -8.89
C ASP A 283 -28.11 -18.46 -9.26
N GLN A 284 -29.10 -19.31 -9.00
CA GLN A 284 -30.49 -19.05 -9.33
C GLN A 284 -31.16 -18.02 -8.39
N ALA A 285 -30.71 -17.91 -7.15
CA ALA A 285 -31.14 -16.88 -6.20
C ALA A 285 -30.68 -15.50 -6.68
N ASP A 286 -29.41 -15.38 -7.07
CA ASP A 286 -28.86 -14.16 -7.65
C ASP A 286 -29.57 -13.76 -8.94
N PHE A 287 -29.86 -14.74 -9.79
CA PHE A 287 -30.58 -14.45 -11.04
C PHE A 287 -31.97 -13.88 -10.76
N GLY A 288 -32.64 -14.33 -9.69
CA GLY A 288 -33.92 -13.76 -9.26
C GLY A 288 -33.79 -12.29 -8.85
N LEU A 289 -32.71 -11.93 -8.15
CA LEU A 289 -32.39 -10.56 -7.79
C LEU A 289 -32.03 -9.71 -9.02
N PHE A 290 -31.17 -10.22 -9.91
CA PHE A 290 -30.83 -9.61 -11.19
C PHE A 290 -32.08 -9.32 -12.02
N GLN A 291 -32.98 -10.30 -12.16
CA GLN A 291 -34.23 -10.16 -12.92
C GLN A 291 -35.15 -9.07 -12.37
N ALA A 292 -35.25 -8.95 -11.05
CA ALA A 292 -36.04 -7.89 -10.41
C ALA A 292 -35.51 -6.49 -10.74
N CYS A 293 -34.22 -6.40 -11.07
CA CYS A 293 -33.50 -5.18 -11.40
C CYS A 293 -33.38 -4.89 -12.91
N TYR A 294 -33.86 -5.78 -13.78
CA TYR A 294 -33.79 -5.60 -15.23
C TYR A 294 -34.58 -4.35 -15.67
N THR A 295 -33.91 -3.39 -16.30
CA THR A 295 -34.52 -2.11 -16.72
C THR A 295 -34.21 -1.75 -18.18
N PRO A 296 -35.12 -1.08 -18.90
CA PRO A 296 -34.82 -0.56 -20.23
C PRO A 296 -33.71 0.50 -20.20
N ALA A 297 -32.83 0.51 -21.21
CA ALA A 297 -31.77 1.50 -21.36
C ALA A 297 -32.30 2.93 -21.23
N GLY A 298 -31.60 3.77 -20.45
CA GLY A 298 -31.97 5.15 -20.17
C GLY A 298 -32.96 5.34 -19.00
N THR A 299 -33.33 4.25 -18.31
CA THR A 299 -34.06 4.32 -17.04
C THR A 299 -33.07 4.50 -15.89
N PRO A 300 -33.30 5.43 -14.93
CA PRO A 300 -32.45 5.53 -13.75
C PRO A 300 -32.46 4.22 -12.96
N ILE A 301 -31.28 3.69 -12.65
CA ILE A 301 -31.12 2.49 -11.84
C ILE A 301 -31.56 2.79 -10.39
N PRO A 302 -32.50 2.00 -9.81
CA PRO A 302 -32.80 2.10 -8.39
C PRO A 302 -31.56 1.83 -7.53
N PRO A 303 -31.37 2.52 -6.39
CA PRO A 303 -30.19 2.29 -5.55
C PRO A 303 -29.98 0.82 -5.12
N ALA A 304 -31.06 0.06 -4.92
CA ALA A 304 -31.01 -1.36 -4.58
C ALA A 304 -30.56 -2.26 -5.73
N CYS A 305 -30.51 -1.75 -6.96
CA CYS A 305 -30.18 -2.48 -8.17
C CYS A 305 -28.81 -2.07 -8.77
N ILE A 306 -28.06 -1.20 -8.09
CA ILE A 306 -26.75 -0.74 -8.57
C ILE A 306 -25.79 -1.92 -8.79
N THR A 307 -25.90 -2.98 -7.99
CA THR A 307 -25.07 -4.19 -8.12
C THR A 307 -25.40 -5.04 -9.35
N ALA A 308 -26.54 -4.78 -10.02
CA ALA A 308 -26.97 -5.48 -11.22
C ALA A 308 -26.50 -4.83 -12.53
N ASP A 309 -25.96 -3.60 -12.46
CA ASP A 309 -25.24 -2.96 -13.56
C ASP A 309 -23.78 -3.47 -13.53
N LEU A 310 -23.53 -4.55 -14.28
CA LEU A 310 -22.31 -5.33 -14.23
C LEU A 310 -21.25 -4.81 -15.22
N ASP A 311 -21.65 -4.03 -16.23
CA ASP A 311 -20.74 -3.39 -17.18
C ASP A 311 -20.51 -1.89 -16.94
N ASN A 312 -21.24 -1.30 -15.98
CA ASN A 312 -21.21 0.11 -15.57
C ASN A 312 -21.65 1.08 -16.68
N ASP A 313 -22.62 0.69 -17.51
CA ASP A 313 -23.19 1.53 -18.57
C ASP A 313 -24.40 2.37 -18.12
N ASN A 314 -24.79 2.27 -16.85
CA ASN A 314 -26.01 2.86 -16.25
C ASN A 314 -27.33 2.29 -16.80
N GLY A 315 -27.31 1.07 -17.34
CA GLY A 315 -28.46 0.23 -17.66
C GLY A 315 -28.35 -1.13 -16.99
N ILE A 316 -29.47 -1.89 -16.98
CA ILE A 316 -29.47 -3.28 -16.53
C ILE A 316 -30.19 -4.10 -17.59
N GLY A 317 -29.42 -4.66 -18.52
CA GLY A 317 -29.93 -5.23 -19.76
C GLY A 317 -29.18 -6.46 -20.26
N PRO A 318 -29.25 -6.74 -21.58
CA PRO A 318 -28.58 -7.89 -22.19
C PRO A 318 -27.04 -7.92 -22.01
N PRO A 319 -26.32 -6.77 -22.03
CA PRO A 319 -24.90 -6.75 -21.70
C PRO A 319 -24.60 -7.28 -20.28
N ASP A 320 -25.34 -6.80 -19.28
CA ASP A 320 -25.19 -7.26 -17.89
C ASP A 320 -25.54 -8.73 -17.74
N LEU A 321 -26.64 -9.17 -18.38
CA LEU A 321 -27.02 -10.58 -18.38
C LEU A 321 -25.92 -11.47 -18.97
N THR A 322 -25.22 -10.98 -19.99
CA THR A 322 -24.09 -11.72 -20.58
C THR A 322 -22.95 -11.86 -19.57
N LEU A 323 -22.67 -10.83 -18.79
CA LEU A 323 -21.64 -10.89 -17.74
C LEU A 323 -22.08 -11.75 -16.55
N PHE A 324 -23.35 -11.71 -16.16
CA PHE A 324 -23.93 -12.58 -15.15
C PHE A 324 -23.76 -14.05 -15.53
N LEU A 325 -24.16 -14.42 -16.75
CA LEU A 325 -24.08 -15.79 -17.25
C LEU A 325 -22.64 -16.31 -17.40
N GLN A 326 -21.64 -15.42 -17.51
CA GLN A 326 -20.22 -15.83 -17.48
C GLN A 326 -19.76 -16.26 -16.09
N CYS A 327 -20.46 -15.80 -15.05
CA CYS A 327 -20.12 -16.06 -13.65
C CYS A 327 -21.04 -17.10 -13.00
N LEU A 328 -22.22 -17.34 -13.56
CA LEU A 328 -23.16 -18.38 -13.13
C LEU A 328 -22.46 -19.75 -13.01
N CYS A 329 -22.39 -20.25 -11.78
CA CYS A 329 -21.71 -21.47 -11.39
C CYS A 329 -22.59 -22.44 -10.60
N GLY A 330 -23.66 -21.93 -9.98
CA GLY A 330 -24.63 -22.70 -9.18
C GLY A 330 -24.32 -22.69 -7.68
N GLU A 331 -25.32 -23.06 -6.88
CA GLU A 331 -25.30 -23.05 -5.41
C GLU A 331 -24.08 -23.80 -4.84
N GLY A 332 -23.35 -23.13 -3.96
CA GLY A 332 -22.15 -23.58 -3.28
C GLY A 332 -20.92 -23.74 -4.18
N VAL A 333 -20.97 -23.30 -5.44
CA VAL A 333 -19.84 -23.41 -6.37
C VAL A 333 -19.14 -22.07 -6.48
N THR A 334 -17.85 -22.01 -6.17
CA THR A 334 -17.07 -20.77 -6.31
C THR A 334 -16.96 -20.35 -7.80
N PRO A 335 -17.34 -19.11 -8.15
CA PRO A 335 -17.20 -18.59 -9.51
C PRO A 335 -15.76 -18.58 -10.01
N PRO A 336 -15.55 -18.56 -11.34
CA PRO A 336 -14.21 -18.39 -11.91
C PRO A 336 -13.54 -17.10 -11.43
N ILE A 337 -12.21 -17.12 -11.24
CA ILE A 337 -11.46 -15.95 -10.75
C ILE A 337 -11.61 -14.69 -11.63
N SER A 338 -11.98 -14.86 -12.91
CA SER A 338 -12.33 -13.77 -13.82
C SER A 338 -13.53 -12.95 -13.33
N CYS A 339 -14.39 -13.54 -12.50
CA CYS A 339 -15.59 -12.94 -11.95
C CYS A 339 -15.39 -12.13 -10.69
N LEU A 340 -14.21 -12.11 -10.06
CA LEU A 340 -13.98 -11.21 -8.92
C LEU A 340 -14.22 -9.75 -9.32
N LYS A 341 -14.86 -8.96 -8.45
CA LYS A 341 -15.07 -7.52 -8.67
C LYS A 341 -13.75 -6.74 -8.64
#